data_AF-A0A7S0TJJ1-F1
#
_entry.id   AF-A0A7S0TJJ1-F1
#
_cell.length_a   1.000
_cell.length_b   1.000
_cell.length_c   1.000
_cell.angle_alpha   90.00
_cell.angle_beta   90.00
_cell.angle_gamma   90.00
#
_symmetry.space_group_name_H-M   'P 1'
#
loop_
_entity.id
_entity.type
_entity.pdbx_description
1 polymer ?
#
loop_
_entity_poly.entity_id
_entity_poly.type
_entity_poly.pdbx_seq_one_letter_code
_entity_poly.pdbx_strand_id
1 'polypeptide(L)'
;AAAYMPTMSMDLGRRQVVQTGAAAAAVAPFLQNMPASANFDKSAKAPVITIFDHRGCTAHKNAEYKGALTNSIDDEMCVKVQSVKIAVSEQDAAKKLQEFISYEAKGIDGAYTGRK
;
A
#
# COMPACT_ATOMS: atom_id res chain seq x y z
N ALA A 1 -47.75 -43.11 16.62
CA ALA A 1 -47.93 -42.09 15.58
C ALA A 1 -46.70 -41.19 15.59
N ALA A 2 -46.16 -40.92 14.40
CA ALA A 2 -44.93 -40.18 14.15
C ALA A 2 -45.06 -38.67 14.46
N ALA A 3 -43.93 -37.97 14.65
CA ALA A 3 -43.37 -37.08 13.62
C ALA A 3 -42.25 -36.16 14.14
N TYR A 4 -41.14 -36.17 13.41
CA TYR A 4 -40.27 -35.03 13.07
C TYR A 4 -39.46 -34.33 14.18
N MET A 5 -38.13 -34.53 14.12
CA MET A 5 -37.14 -33.75 14.86
C MET A 5 -36.82 -32.42 14.16
N PRO A 6 -36.50 -31.36 14.91
CA PRO A 6 -35.53 -30.36 14.47
C PRO A 6 -34.25 -30.51 15.29
N THR A 7 -33.19 -30.97 14.65
CA THR A 7 -31.81 -30.78 15.09
C THR A 7 -31.56 -29.28 15.27
N MET A 8 -31.38 -28.81 16.51
CA MET A 8 -30.86 -27.47 16.73
C MET A 8 -29.37 -27.45 16.40
N SER A 9 -29.08 -27.24 15.12
CA SER A 9 -27.77 -26.79 14.65
C SER A 9 -27.59 -25.37 15.17
N MET A 10 -26.85 -25.20 16.27
CA MET A 10 -26.33 -23.90 16.70
C MET A 10 -25.20 -23.49 15.76
N ASP A 11 -25.56 -23.22 14.50
CA ASP A 11 -24.71 -22.47 13.59
C ASP A 11 -24.98 -20.98 13.85
N LEU A 12 -24.53 -20.49 15.01
CA LEU A 12 -24.36 -19.06 15.22
C LEU A 12 -23.18 -18.64 14.35
N GLY A 13 -23.46 -18.45 13.05
CA GLY A 13 -22.54 -17.79 12.15
C GLY A 13 -22.13 -16.48 12.80
N ARG A 14 -20.82 -16.25 12.96
CA ARG A 14 -20.24 -15.05 13.59
C ARG A 14 -20.78 -13.73 13.01
N ARG A 15 -21.46 -13.76 11.86
CA ARG A 15 -22.21 -12.64 11.27
C ARG A 15 -23.51 -12.28 12.00
N GLN A 16 -24.26 -13.23 12.56
CA GLN A 16 -25.55 -12.92 13.19
C GLN A 16 -25.37 -12.27 14.57
N VAL A 17 -24.33 -12.65 15.32
CA VAL A 17 -23.97 -12.02 16.61
C VAL A 17 -23.59 -10.55 16.46
N VAL A 18 -22.96 -10.18 15.34
CA VAL A 18 -22.62 -8.78 15.03
C VAL A 18 -23.89 -7.95 14.78
N GLN A 19 -24.98 -8.57 14.34
CA GLN A 19 -26.22 -7.88 13.98
C GLN A 19 -27.17 -7.65 15.18
N THR A 20 -27.12 -8.49 16.21
CA THR A 20 -27.98 -8.35 17.40
C THR A 20 -27.31 -7.67 18.61
N GLY A 21 -25.99 -7.48 18.59
CA GLY A 21 -25.27 -6.72 19.63
C GLY A 21 -25.30 -5.19 19.45
N ALA A 22 -25.83 -4.70 18.33
CA ALA A 22 -25.81 -3.29 17.94
C ALA A 22 -27.06 -2.50 18.42
N ALA A 23 -27.58 -2.83 19.60
CA ALA A 23 -28.67 -2.11 20.25
C ALA A 23 -28.18 -1.37 21.52
N ALA A 24 -27.02 -0.72 21.43
CA ALA A 24 -26.56 0.23 22.45
C ALA A 24 -25.71 1.33 21.81
N ALA A 25 -26.34 2.49 21.63
CA ALA A 25 -25.74 3.82 21.69
C ALA A 25 -24.38 4.06 20.99
N ALA A 26 -24.43 4.36 19.69
CA ALA A 26 -23.67 5.46 19.12
C ALA A 26 -24.31 5.82 17.78
N VAL A 27 -24.57 7.12 17.57
CA VAL A 27 -24.82 7.70 16.26
C VAL A 27 -23.50 7.59 15.48
N ALA A 28 -23.18 6.39 15.00
CA ALA A 28 -22.17 6.21 13.98
C ALA A 28 -22.82 6.72 12.68
N PRO A 29 -22.34 7.82 12.06
CA PRO A 29 -22.77 8.13 10.71
C PRO A 29 -22.45 6.87 9.92
N PHE A 30 -23.51 6.29 9.37
CA PHE A 30 -23.50 5.13 8.51
C PHE A 30 -22.29 5.26 7.59
N LEU A 31 -21.18 4.60 7.96
CA LEU A 31 -20.03 4.31 7.12
C LEU A 31 -20.60 3.30 6.12
N GLN A 32 -21.43 3.81 5.22
CA GLN A 32 -21.70 3.16 3.97
C GLN A 32 -20.34 2.73 3.46
N ASN A 33 -20.24 1.49 2.98
CA ASN A 33 -19.20 1.10 2.06
C ASN A 33 -19.33 1.99 0.81
N MET A 34 -19.05 3.29 0.93
CA MET A 34 -18.73 4.13 -0.20
C MET A 34 -17.44 3.52 -0.72
N PRO A 35 -17.43 2.99 -1.96
CA PRO A 35 -16.16 2.62 -2.56
C PRO A 35 -15.27 3.86 -2.43
N ALA A 36 -14.05 3.68 -1.93
CA ALA A 36 -13.08 4.76 -1.90
C ALA A 36 -13.04 5.32 -3.32
N SER A 37 -13.58 6.51 -3.53
CA SER A 37 -13.60 7.17 -4.83
C SER A 37 -12.18 7.68 -5.04
N ALA A 38 -11.27 6.76 -5.38
CA ALA A 38 -9.90 7.06 -5.76
C ALA A 38 -9.96 7.73 -7.12
N ASN A 39 -10.31 9.02 -7.11
CA ASN A 39 -10.34 9.82 -8.30
C ASN A 39 -8.93 10.33 -8.60
N PHE A 40 -8.55 10.33 -9.88
CA PHE A 40 -7.27 10.90 -10.29
C PHE A 40 -7.35 12.43 -10.19
N ASP A 41 -6.67 12.98 -9.19
CA ASP A 41 -6.75 14.41 -8.83
C ASP A 41 -5.86 15.32 -9.69
N LYS A 42 -5.10 14.76 -10.64
CA LYS A 42 -4.15 15.46 -11.53
C LYS A 42 -3.07 16.25 -10.79
N SER A 43 -2.86 16.00 -9.50
CA SER A 43 -1.85 16.69 -8.69
C SER A 43 -0.41 16.29 -9.01
N ALA A 44 -0.24 15.23 -9.81
CA ALA A 44 1.02 14.53 -10.05
C ALA A 44 1.68 14.01 -8.76
N LYS A 45 0.92 13.86 -7.67
CA LYS A 45 1.43 13.22 -6.45
C LYS A 45 1.42 11.70 -6.61
N ALA A 46 2.50 11.08 -6.15
CA ALA A 46 2.64 9.64 -6.08
C ALA A 46 3.28 9.22 -4.75
N PRO A 47 3.04 7.99 -4.28
CA PRO A 47 3.76 7.45 -3.13
C PRO A 47 5.23 7.23 -3.49
N VAL A 48 6.13 7.94 -2.82
CA VAL A 48 7.57 7.68 -2.79
C VAL A 48 7.84 6.76 -1.62
N ILE A 49 8.37 5.57 -1.92
CA ILE A 49 8.65 4.53 -0.95
C ILE A 49 10.17 4.41 -0.82
N THR A 50 10.67 4.48 0.41
CA THR A 50 12.07 4.17 0.73
C THR A 50 12.10 3.03 1.73
N ILE A 51 12.75 1.95 1.33
CA ILE A 51 12.95 0.76 2.16
C ILE A 51 14.34 0.85 2.77
N PHE A 52 14.39 0.97 4.09
CA PHE A 52 15.62 0.96 4.87
C PHE A 52 15.76 -0.41 5.52
N ASP A 53 16.57 -1.26 4.91
CA ASP A 53 17.14 -2.41 5.60
C ASP A 53 18.51 -2.00 6.12
N HIS A 54 18.53 -1.43 7.33
CA HIS A 54 19.71 -0.83 7.94
C HIS A 54 20.31 -1.73 9.04
N ARG A 55 20.11 -3.04 8.96
CA ARG A 55 20.70 -4.01 9.90
C ARG A 55 22.23 -3.87 9.93
N GLY A 56 22.79 -3.65 11.12
CA GLY A 56 24.21 -3.42 11.37
C GLY A 56 24.72 -2.02 10.99
N CYS A 57 23.86 -1.10 10.60
CA CYS A 57 24.28 0.24 10.22
C CYS A 57 24.58 1.10 11.46
N THR A 58 25.85 1.50 11.64
CA THR A 58 26.28 2.32 12.79
C THR A 58 26.27 3.83 12.54
N ALA A 59 26.03 4.25 11.29
CA ALA A 59 26.08 5.66 10.90
C ALA A 59 24.84 6.46 11.35
N HIS A 60 23.77 5.79 11.79
CA HIS A 60 22.49 6.42 12.11
C HIS A 60 21.88 5.79 13.37
N LYS A 61 21.00 6.54 14.06
CA LYS A 61 20.31 6.07 15.27
C LYS A 61 18.96 5.40 15.03
N ASN A 62 18.48 5.33 13.78
CA ASN A 62 17.17 4.79 13.38
C ASN A 62 16.01 5.32 14.25
N ALA A 63 15.95 6.64 14.44
CA ALA A 63 15.05 7.28 15.40
C ALA A 63 13.81 7.92 14.76
N GLU A 64 13.63 7.78 13.44
CA GLU A 64 12.56 8.43 12.69
C GLU A 64 11.19 7.79 12.97
N TYR A 65 11.14 6.48 13.17
CA TYR A 65 9.92 5.79 13.61
C TYR A 65 9.68 6.08 15.10
N LYS A 66 8.45 6.51 15.43
CA LYS A 66 8.05 6.92 16.79
C LYS A 66 7.12 5.93 17.47
N GLY A 67 6.85 4.79 16.83
CA GLY A 67 6.05 3.73 17.43
C GLY A 67 6.84 2.87 18.40
N ALA A 68 6.20 1.82 18.90
CA ALA A 68 6.82 0.91 19.85
C ALA A 68 7.95 0.12 19.20
N LEU A 69 9.01 -0.13 19.99
CA LEU A 69 10.06 -1.06 19.60
C LEU A 69 9.52 -2.49 19.60
N THR A 70 10.00 -3.28 18.65
CA THR A 70 9.74 -4.71 18.54
C THR A 70 10.73 -5.52 19.38
N ASN A 71 11.87 -4.92 19.76
CA ASN A 71 13.05 -5.58 20.36
C ASN A 71 13.58 -6.73 19.50
N SER A 72 13.56 -6.52 18.18
CA SER A 72 13.93 -7.48 17.14
C SER A 72 14.70 -6.77 16.03
N ILE A 73 15.09 -7.51 14.99
CA ILE A 73 15.73 -6.97 13.78
C ILE A 73 14.91 -5.88 13.10
N ASP A 74 13.60 -5.82 13.34
CA ASP A 74 12.72 -4.80 12.77
C ASP A 74 13.02 -3.40 13.33
N ASP A 75 13.66 -3.28 14.50
CA ASP A 75 14.06 -1.99 15.06
C ASP A 75 15.21 -1.35 14.25
N GLU A 76 15.88 -2.13 13.41
CA GLU A 76 16.91 -1.67 12.47
C GLU A 76 16.38 -1.52 11.03
N MET A 77 15.07 -1.70 10.82
CA MET A 77 14.44 -1.63 9.52
C MET A 77 13.29 -0.62 9.53
N CYS A 78 13.08 0.07 8.41
CA CYS A 78 11.99 1.05 8.31
C CYS A 78 11.50 1.18 6.87
N VAL A 79 10.19 1.41 6.74
CA VAL A 79 9.57 1.79 5.46
C VAL A 79 9.06 3.21 5.60
N LYS A 80 9.65 4.12 4.84
CA LYS A 80 9.16 5.50 4.72
C LYS A 80 8.29 5.61 3.49
N VAL A 81 7.07 6.09 3.66
CA VAL A 81 6.14 6.38 2.57
C VAL A 81 5.76 7.85 2.62
N GLN A 82 5.90 8.55 1.50
CA GLN A 82 5.53 9.96 1.37
C GLN A 82 4.68 10.17 0.13
N SER A 83 3.68 11.04 0.18
CA SER A 83 2.96 11.50 -1.02
C SER A 83 3.62 12.77 -1.56
N VAL A 84 4.38 12.64 -2.64
CA VAL A 84 5.22 13.72 -3.19
C VAL A 84 4.83 14.00 -4.62
N LYS A 85 4.84 15.28 -5.03
CA LYS A 85 4.65 15.68 -6.42
C LYS A 85 5.85 15.25 -7.26
N ILE A 86 5.61 14.50 -8.33
CA ILE A 86 6.65 14.04 -9.27
C ILE A 86 6.83 15.08 -10.36
N ALA A 87 8.07 15.52 -10.58
CA ALA A 87 8.42 16.50 -11.60
C ALA A 87 9.77 16.14 -12.24
N VAL A 88 9.92 16.46 -13.52
CA VAL A 88 11.15 16.27 -14.30
C VAL A 88 11.49 17.59 -14.98
N SER A 89 12.75 17.99 -14.94
CA SER A 89 13.22 19.21 -15.59
C SER A 89 13.34 19.03 -17.11
N GLU A 90 13.20 20.11 -17.88
CA GLU A 90 13.43 20.07 -19.33
C GLU A 90 14.88 19.70 -19.67
N GLN A 91 15.82 20.12 -18.82
CA GLN A 91 17.24 19.79 -18.97
C GLN A 91 17.49 18.28 -18.84
N ASP A 92 16.83 17.60 -17.88
CA ASP A 92 16.95 16.15 -17.74
C ASP A 92 16.20 15.41 -18.85
N ALA A 93 15.07 15.95 -19.32
CA ALA A 93 14.37 15.42 -20.48
C ALA A 93 15.23 15.50 -21.76
N ALA A 94 15.97 16.59 -21.98
CA ALA A 94 16.88 16.74 -23.11
C ALA A 94 18.04 15.74 -23.05
N LYS A 95 18.61 15.48 -21.87
CA LYS A 95 19.61 14.41 -21.68
C LYS A 95 19.03 13.04 -22.02
N LYS A 96 17.80 12.74 -21.59
CA LYS A 96 17.12 11.49 -21.94
C LYS A 96 16.83 11.36 -23.42
N LEU A 97 16.45 12.44 -24.09
CA LEU A 97 16.30 12.44 -25.54
C LEU A 97 17.62 12.07 -26.24
N GLN A 98 18.74 12.65 -25.79
CA GLN A 98 20.07 12.31 -26.32
C GLN A 98 20.41 10.82 -26.13
N GLU A 99 20.04 10.22 -24.99
CA GLU A 99 20.21 8.78 -24.76
C GLU A 99 19.32 7.93 -25.69
N PHE A 100 18.06 8.33 -25.92
CA PHE A 100 17.05 7.48 -26.55
C PHE A 100 17.02 7.57 -28.08
N ILE A 101 17.43 8.71 -28.66
CA ILE A 101 17.20 9.02 -30.08
C ILE A 101 17.88 8.06 -31.07
N SER A 102 18.96 7.38 -30.68
CA SER A 102 19.67 6.46 -31.56
C SER A 102 18.88 5.18 -31.84
N TYR A 103 18.05 4.76 -30.89
CA TYR A 103 17.39 3.44 -30.86
C TYR A 103 18.34 2.26 -31.03
N GLU A 104 19.65 2.44 -31.00
CA GLU A 104 20.64 1.37 -31.23
C GLU A 104 20.94 0.57 -29.97
N ALA A 105 20.81 1.22 -28.81
CA ALA A 105 21.14 0.66 -27.52
C ALA A 105 19.89 0.52 -26.65
N LYS A 106 19.92 -0.49 -25.78
CA LYS A 106 18.97 -0.68 -24.67
C LYS A 106 19.74 -1.20 -23.45
N GLY A 107 19.08 -1.25 -22.30
CA GLY A 107 19.62 -1.97 -21.14
C GLY A 107 19.86 -3.45 -21.45
N ILE A 108 20.57 -4.16 -20.56
CA ILE A 108 20.85 -5.60 -20.75
C ILE A 108 19.54 -6.39 -20.82
N ASP A 109 18.59 -6.11 -19.93
CA ASP A 109 17.35 -6.87 -19.79
C ASP A 109 16.33 -6.62 -20.89
N GLY A 110 15.65 -7.69 -21.33
CA GLY A 110 14.57 -7.66 -22.33
C GLY A 110 15.04 -7.81 -23.77
N ALA A 111 14.14 -8.17 -24.68
CA ALA A 111 14.45 -8.27 -26.10
C ALA A 111 14.63 -6.87 -26.73
N TYR A 112 15.43 -6.78 -27.80
CA TYR A 112 15.58 -5.55 -28.57
C TYR A 112 14.45 -5.38 -29.59
N THR A 113 13.78 -4.22 -29.57
CA THR A 113 12.65 -3.89 -30.45
C THR A 113 12.77 -2.49 -31.09
N GLY A 114 13.97 -1.88 -31.06
CA GLY A 114 14.18 -0.46 -31.40
C GLY A 114 14.30 -0.13 -32.89
N ARG A 115 14.68 -1.11 -33.72
CA ARG A 115 14.72 -0.99 -35.19
C ARG A 115 13.83 -2.04 -35.82
N LYS A 116 12.81 -1.60 -36.55
CA LYS A 116 12.10 -2.39 -37.56
C LYS A 116 12.46 -1.85 -38.92
#